data_AF-Q7P7M6-F1
#
_entry.id   AF-Q7P7M6-F1
#
_cell.length_a   1.000
_cell.length_b   1.000
_cell.length_c   1.000
_cell.angle_alpha   90.00
_cell.angle_beta   90.00
_cell.angle_gamma   90.00
#
_symmetry.space_group_name_H-M   'P 1'
#
loop_
_entity.id
_entity.type
_entity.pdbx_description
1 polymer ?
#
loop_
_entity_poly.entity_id
_entity_poly.type
_entity_poly.pdbx_seq_one_letter_code
_entity_poly.pdbx_strand_id
1 'polypeptide(L)'
;MLFKQNNEISENLLLYGTYEVSYSMLTPILLATAIYPLEAWIAYFYNSYYTNNLLAEGYNLVEDDEYSAAVLKDYSYLPYSKEELEDNVKMERYRELSTFARKEERSKFYSAIGIWIILLVIIYLLGYFNIFNSIK
;
A
#
# COMPACT_ATOMS: atom_id res chain seq x y z
N MET A 1 -47.57 -9.50 -12.18
CA MET A 1 -46.20 -9.98 -11.92
C MET A 1 -45.44 -8.99 -11.02
N LEU A 2 -45.28 -7.73 -11.44
CA LEU A 2 -44.62 -6.67 -10.66
C LEU A 2 -45.27 -6.39 -9.28
N PHE A 3 -46.60 -6.39 -9.20
CA PHE A 3 -47.32 -6.16 -7.94
C PHE A 3 -47.00 -7.20 -6.85
N LYS A 4 -46.86 -8.47 -7.25
CA LYS A 4 -46.53 -9.55 -6.33
C LYS A 4 -45.09 -9.43 -5.82
N GLN A 5 -44.15 -9.11 -6.72
CA GLN A 5 -42.75 -8.84 -6.38
C GLN A 5 -42.60 -7.66 -5.41
N ASN A 6 -43.34 -6.56 -5.63
CA ASN A 6 -43.29 -5.40 -4.74
C ASN A 6 -43.84 -5.71 -3.34
N ASN A 7 -44.92 -6.51 -3.24
CA ASN A 7 -45.43 -6.95 -1.94
C ASN A 7 -44.43 -7.84 -1.20
N GLU A 8 -43.78 -8.77 -1.90
CA GLU A 8 -42.78 -9.67 -1.32
C GLU A 8 -41.55 -8.90 -0.84
N ILE A 9 -41.11 -7.87 -1.57
CA ILE A 9 -40.04 -6.95 -1.14
C ILE A 9 -40.47 -6.15 0.09
N SER A 10 -41.71 -5.65 0.10
CA SER A 10 -42.24 -4.88 1.24
C SER A 10 -42.37 -5.72 2.50
N GLU A 11 -42.84 -6.98 2.40
CA GLU A 11 -42.89 -7.91 3.53
C GLU A 11 -41.50 -8.25 4.04
N ASN A 12 -40.53 -8.50 3.16
CA ASN A 12 -39.15 -8.77 3.57
C ASN A 12 -38.50 -7.57 4.29
N LEU A 13 -38.75 -6.33 3.83
CA LEU A 13 -38.28 -5.12 4.52
C LEU A 13 -38.91 -4.94 5.91
N LEU A 14 -40.17 -5.37 6.06
CA LEU A 14 -40.91 -5.31 7.32
C LEU A 14 -40.44 -6.41 8.30
N LEU A 15 -40.09 -7.59 7.80
CA LEU A 15 -39.69 -8.75 8.59
C LEU A 15 -38.24 -8.69 9.06
N TYR A 16 -37.33 -8.18 8.23
CA TYR A 16 -35.89 -8.14 8.50
C TYR A 16 -35.36 -6.73 8.83
N GLY A 17 -36.20 -5.70 8.70
CA GLY A 17 -35.82 -4.30 8.89
C GLY A 17 -35.01 -3.73 7.72
N THR A 18 -35.01 -2.41 7.57
CA THR A 18 -34.10 -1.71 6.65
C THR A 18 -32.66 -1.86 7.16
N TYR A 19 -31.72 -2.22 6.29
CA TYR A 19 -30.29 -2.28 6.64
C TYR A 19 -29.77 -0.87 6.96
N GLU A 20 -29.83 -0.49 8.23
CA GLU A 20 -29.24 0.75 8.73
C GLU A 20 -27.75 0.51 8.99
N VAL A 21 -26.89 1.28 8.32
CA VAL A 21 -25.45 1.23 8.55
C VAL A 21 -25.17 1.75 9.96
N SER A 22 -25.00 0.84 10.92
CA SER A 22 -24.63 1.20 12.29
C SER A 22 -23.23 1.83 12.31
N TYR A 23 -23.05 2.89 13.10
CA TYR A 23 -21.73 3.50 13.35
C TYR A 23 -20.67 2.48 13.81
N SER A 24 -21.10 1.39 14.46
CA SER A 24 -20.21 0.29 14.87
C SER A 24 -19.59 -0.49 13.69
N MET A 25 -20.25 -0.52 12.53
CA MET A 25 -19.70 -1.15 11.31
C MET A 25 -18.65 -0.27 10.62
N LEU A 26 -18.72 1.05 10.80
CA LEU A 26 -17.73 1.99 10.25
C LEU A 26 -16.47 2.08 11.11
N THR A 27 -16.58 1.81 12.41
CA THR A 27 -15.46 1.85 13.37
C THR A 27 -14.21 1.09 12.90
N PRO A 28 -14.27 -0.19 12.48
CA PRO A 28 -13.07 -0.92 12.03
C PRO A 28 -12.45 -0.35 10.76
N ILE A 29 -13.27 0.15 9.83
CA ILE A 29 -12.80 0.78 8.59
C ILE A 29 -12.04 2.07 8.92
N LEU A 30 -12.61 2.90 9.81
CA LEU A 30 -12.01 4.15 10.25
C LEU A 30 -10.67 3.92 10.95
N LEU A 31 -10.60 2.95 11.87
CA LEU A 31 -9.36 2.54 12.53
C LEU A 31 -8.32 2.06 11.52
N ALA A 32 -8.68 1.16 10.60
CA ALA A 32 -7.77 0.66 9.57
C ALA A 32 -7.22 1.80 8.69
N THR A 33 -8.09 2.73 8.27
CA THR A 33 -7.67 3.88 7.45
C THR A 33 -6.74 4.83 8.19
N ALA A 34 -6.81 4.92 9.52
CA ALA A 34 -5.90 5.73 10.32
C ALA A 34 -4.56 5.02 10.61
N ILE A 35 -4.60 3.71 10.86
CA ILE A 35 -3.42 2.92 11.26
C ILE A 35 -2.50 2.65 10.07
N TYR A 36 -3.02 2.22 8.92
CA TYR A 36 -2.17 1.81 7.79
C TYR A 36 -1.24 2.93 7.25
N PRO A 37 -1.68 4.20 7.11
CA PRO A 37 -0.77 5.28 6.74
C PRO A 37 0.32 5.52 7.79
N LEU A 38 0.00 5.41 9.08
CA LEU A 38 0.97 5.57 10.16
C LEU A 38 2.01 4.46 10.14
N GLU A 39 1.60 3.21 9.93
CA GLU A 39 2.53 2.07 9.80
C GLU A 39 3.47 2.26 8.60
N ALA A 40 2.94 2.65 7.44
CA ALA A 40 3.75 2.91 6.25
C ALA A 40 4.74 4.07 6.48
N TRP A 41 4.29 5.13 7.16
CA TRP A 41 5.13 6.26 7.53
C TRP A 41 6.24 5.84 8.48
N ILE A 42 5.92 5.11 9.55
CA ILE A 42 6.90 4.59 10.51
C ILE A 42 7.90 3.68 9.79
N ALA A 43 7.45 2.75 8.95
CA ALA A 43 8.33 1.82 8.23
C ALA A 43 9.32 2.55 7.31
N TYR A 44 8.86 3.60 6.60
CA TYR A 44 9.72 4.39 5.72
C TYR A 44 10.83 5.12 6.50
N PHE A 45 10.46 5.83 7.57
CA PHE A 45 11.44 6.55 8.40
C PHE A 45 12.34 5.61 9.18
N TYR A 46 11.77 4.52 9.71
CA TYR A 46 12.50 3.49 10.46
C TYR A 46 13.59 2.85 9.59
N ASN A 47 13.24 2.40 8.38
CA ASN A 47 14.22 1.76 7.49
C ASN A 47 15.34 2.71 7.09
N SER A 48 15.04 3.96 6.76
CA SER A 48 16.07 4.93 6.39
C SER A 48 17.00 5.27 7.56
N TYR A 49 16.43 5.55 8.73
CA TYR A 49 17.21 5.86 9.93
C TYR A 49 18.10 4.68 10.34
N TYR A 50 17.51 3.48 10.41
CA TYR A 50 18.22 2.29 10.87
C TYR A 50 19.33 1.88 9.90
N THR A 51 19.09 1.95 8.59
CA THR A 51 20.13 1.66 7.57
C THR A 51 21.30 2.62 7.71
N ASN A 52 21.04 3.92 7.85
CA ASN A 52 22.11 4.91 8.05
C ASN A 52 22.90 4.67 9.34
N ASN A 53 22.22 4.35 10.45
CA ASN A 53 22.90 4.06 11.72
C ASN A 53 23.75 2.78 11.63
N LEU A 54 23.24 1.70 11.06
CA LEU A 54 24.01 0.46 10.87
C LEU A 54 25.28 0.70 10.07
N LEU A 55 25.18 1.44 8.96
CA LEU A 55 26.34 1.79 8.14
C LEU A 55 27.33 2.69 8.90
N ALA A 56 26.85 3.63 9.73
CA ALA A 56 27.69 4.47 10.58
C ALA A 56 28.39 3.68 11.71
N GLU A 57 27.75 2.62 12.21
CA GLU A 57 28.31 1.68 13.20
C GLU A 57 29.33 0.70 12.58
N GLY A 58 29.55 0.76 11.27
CA GLY A 58 30.52 -0.07 10.56
C GLY A 58 29.97 -1.43 10.13
N TYR A 59 28.65 -1.61 10.09
CA TYR A 59 28.04 -2.79 9.50
C TYR A 59 28.41 -2.88 8.02
N ASN A 60 29.02 -3.99 7.64
CA ASN A 60 29.37 -4.29 6.26
C ASN A 60 28.35 -5.26 5.66
N LEU A 61 28.13 -5.13 4.36
CA LEU A 61 27.36 -6.11 3.60
C LEU A 61 28.02 -7.49 3.70
N VAL A 62 27.20 -8.52 3.61
CA VAL A 62 27.69 -9.90 3.51
C VAL A 62 28.56 -10.03 2.27
N GLU A 63 29.68 -10.75 2.37
CA GLU A 63 30.53 -11.06 1.22
C GLU A 63 29.69 -11.70 0.10
N ASP A 64 29.92 -11.27 -1.15
CA ASP A 64 29.17 -11.68 -2.35
C ASP A 64 27.68 -11.27 -2.42
N ASP A 65 27.20 -10.38 -1.55
CA ASP A 65 25.84 -9.80 -1.66
C ASP A 65 25.79 -8.65 -2.69
N GLU A 66 25.87 -9.01 -3.98
CA GLU A 66 25.77 -8.07 -5.10
C GLU A 66 24.40 -7.36 -5.14
N TYR A 67 23.33 -8.03 -4.68
CA TYR A 67 21.97 -7.48 -4.70
C TYR A 67 21.84 -6.31 -3.72
N SER A 68 22.17 -6.53 -2.44
CA SER A 68 22.08 -5.48 -1.43
C SER A 68 23.06 -4.34 -1.73
N ALA A 69 24.25 -4.66 -2.25
CA ALA A 69 25.21 -3.65 -2.70
C ALA A 69 24.62 -2.76 -3.81
N ALA A 70 24.01 -3.35 -4.84
CA ALA A 70 23.39 -2.63 -5.93
C ALA A 70 22.25 -1.72 -5.43
N VAL A 71 21.38 -2.24 -4.57
CA VAL A 71 20.24 -1.47 -4.02
C VAL A 71 20.72 -0.31 -3.15
N LEU A 72 21.63 -0.55 -2.20
CA LEU A 72 22.14 0.50 -1.31
C LEU A 72 22.90 1.59 -2.06
N LYS A 73 23.64 1.24 -3.12
CA LYS A 73 24.33 2.21 -3.97
C LYS A 73 23.36 3.02 -4.85
N ASP A 74 22.31 2.40 -5.41
CA ASP A 74 21.27 3.11 -6.16
C ASP A 74 20.55 4.15 -5.28
N TYR A 75 20.26 3.77 -4.03
CA TYR A 75 19.68 4.66 -3.02
C TYR A 75 20.67 5.64 -2.38
N SER A 76 21.94 5.67 -2.83
CA SER A 76 23.00 6.55 -2.33
C SER A 76 23.36 6.37 -0.84
N TYR A 77 23.03 5.21 -0.24
CA TYR A 77 23.51 4.84 1.10
C TYR A 77 24.99 4.47 1.09
N LEU A 78 25.47 3.88 -0.01
CA LEU A 78 26.87 3.48 -0.19
C LEU A 78 27.47 4.10 -1.46
N PRO A 79 28.72 4.59 -1.43
CA PRO A 79 29.40 5.05 -2.63
C PRO A 79 29.88 3.88 -3.50
N TYR A 80 30.06 4.13 -4.79
CA TYR A 80 30.78 3.23 -5.70
C TYR A 80 32.28 3.36 -5.50
N SER A 81 33.01 2.24 -5.53
CA SER A 81 34.47 2.28 -5.56
C SER A 81 34.96 2.63 -6.98
N LYS A 82 36.21 3.11 -7.09
CA LYS A 82 36.80 3.43 -8.41
C LYS A 82 36.90 2.19 -9.30
N GLU A 83 37.31 1.07 -8.71
CA GLU A 83 37.43 -0.23 -9.40
C GLU A 83 36.07 -0.70 -9.94
N GLU A 84 35.00 -0.53 -9.15
CA GLU A 84 33.64 -0.84 -9.60
C GLU A 84 33.20 0.05 -10.75
N LEU A 85 33.53 1.35 -10.70
CA LEU A 85 33.16 2.31 -11.73
C LEU A 85 33.87 2.04 -13.07
N GLU A 86 35.07 1.50 -13.02
CA GLU A 86 35.87 1.12 -14.19
C GLU A 86 35.42 -0.23 -14.79
N ASP A 87 34.76 -1.08 -14.00
CA ASP A 87 34.19 -2.35 -14.45
C ASP A 87 32.77 -2.18 -15.03
N ASN A 88 32.71 -2.02 -16.35
CA ASN A 88 31.44 -1.90 -17.08
C ASN A 88 30.50 -3.11 -16.90
N VAL A 89 31.04 -4.34 -16.75
CA VAL A 89 30.21 -5.54 -16.61
C VAL A 89 29.53 -5.53 -15.25
N LYS A 90 30.28 -5.18 -14.20
CA LYS A 90 29.76 -5.07 -12.84
C LYS A 90 28.75 -3.92 -12.71
N MET A 91 29.01 -2.78 -13.34
CA MET A 91 28.08 -1.65 -13.35
C MET A 91 26.75 -1.99 -14.04
N GLU A 92 26.77 -2.74 -15.16
CA GLU A 92 25.53 -3.15 -15.82
C GLU A 92 24.74 -4.12 -14.94
N ARG A 93 25.40 -5.09 -14.28
CA ARG A 93 24.74 -5.98 -13.31
C ARG A 93 24.08 -5.22 -12.17
N TYR A 94 24.79 -4.26 -11.56
CA TYR A 94 24.22 -3.42 -10.52
C TYR A 94 22.99 -2.65 -11.00
N ARG A 95 23.02 -2.15 -12.24
CA ARG A 95 21.88 -1.48 -12.85
C ARG A 95 20.69 -2.41 -13.06
N GLU A 96 20.92 -3.65 -13.52
CA GLU A 96 19.86 -4.64 -13.68
C GLU A 96 19.21 -4.98 -12.33
N LEU A 97 20.01 -5.19 -11.28
CA LEU A 97 19.51 -5.52 -9.94
C LEU A 97 18.74 -4.34 -9.33
N SER A 98 19.28 -3.11 -9.41
CA SER A 98 18.60 -1.93 -8.87
C SER A 98 17.31 -1.61 -9.62
N THR A 99 17.31 -1.73 -10.95
CA THR A 99 16.10 -1.53 -11.75
C THR A 99 15.03 -2.59 -11.48
N PHE A 100 15.43 -3.84 -11.24
CA PHE A 100 14.53 -4.90 -10.80
C PHE A 100 13.89 -4.56 -9.44
N ALA A 101 14.71 -4.23 -8.43
CA ALA A 101 14.23 -3.86 -7.10
C ALA A 101 13.24 -2.68 -7.17
N ARG A 102 13.59 -1.62 -7.92
CA ARG A 102 12.75 -0.43 -8.07
C ARG A 102 11.45 -0.70 -8.82
N LYS A 103 11.45 -1.66 -9.76
CA LYS A 103 10.23 -2.11 -10.44
C LYS A 103 9.30 -2.82 -9.45
N GLU A 104 9.84 -3.66 -8.58
CA GLU A 104 9.06 -4.36 -7.56
C GLU A 104 8.45 -3.38 -6.53
N GLU A 105 9.23 -2.43 -6.04
CA GLU A 105 8.76 -1.37 -5.13
C GLU A 105 7.64 -0.53 -5.76
N ARG A 106 7.80 -0.11 -7.02
CA ARG A 106 6.75 0.60 -7.76
C ARG A 106 5.49 -0.25 -7.90
N SER A 107 5.63 -1.55 -8.19
CA SER A 107 4.49 -2.46 -8.31
C SER A 107 3.71 -2.57 -6.98
N LYS A 108 4.42 -2.67 -5.84
CA LYS A 108 3.81 -2.66 -4.50
C LYS A 108 3.09 -1.33 -4.24
N PHE A 109 3.71 -0.20 -4.60
CA PHE A 109 3.10 1.13 -4.47
C PHE A 109 1.82 1.29 -5.31
N TYR A 110 1.84 0.87 -6.58
CA TYR A 110 0.64 0.89 -7.42
C TYR A 110 -0.47 -0.01 -6.89
N SER A 111 -0.12 -1.17 -6.34
CA SER A 111 -1.09 -2.08 -5.71
C SER A 111 -1.76 -1.43 -4.51
N ALA A 112 -0.99 -0.74 -3.66
CA ALA A 112 -1.53 0.00 -2.52
C ALA A 112 -2.48 1.13 -2.97
N ILE A 113 -2.09 1.93 -3.97
CA ILE A 113 -2.95 2.98 -4.55
C ILE A 113 -4.25 2.38 -5.09
N GLY A 114 -4.19 1.26 -5.81
CA GLY A 114 -5.36 0.59 -6.35
C GLY A 114 -6.38 0.22 -5.27
N ILE A 115 -5.91 -0.34 -4.15
CA ILE A 115 -6.75 -0.65 -2.99
C ILE A 115 -7.41 0.61 -2.43
N TRP A 116 -6.65 1.70 -2.25
CA TRP A 116 -7.18 2.97 -1.76
C TRP A 116 -8.26 3.56 -2.68
N ILE A 117 -8.06 3.52 -4.00
CA ILE A 117 -9.06 4.00 -4.97
C ILE A 117 -10.35 3.18 -4.86
N ILE A 118 -10.26 1.84 -4.79
CA ILE A 118 -11.41 0.95 -4.65
C ILE A 118 -12.19 1.28 -3.36
N LEU A 119 -11.49 1.48 -2.25
CA LEU A 119 -12.11 1.86 -0.97
C LEU A 119 -12.86 3.20 -1.08
N LEU A 120 -12.25 4.21 -1.71
CA LEU A 120 -12.91 5.51 -1.92
C LEU A 120 -14.17 5.39 -2.78
N VAL A 121 -14.15 4.57 -3.84
CA VAL A 121 -15.33 4.31 -4.67
C VAL A 121 -16.44 3.65 -3.88
N ILE A 122 -16.12 2.66 -3.04
CA ILE A 122 -17.11 1.99 -2.17
C ILE A 122 -17.74 2.99 -1.20
N ILE A 123 -16.93 3.82 -0.54
CA ILE A 123 -17.41 4.86 0.39
C ILE A 123 -18.33 5.85 -0.34
N TYR A 124 -17.93 6.29 -1.54
CA TYR A 124 -18.74 7.20 -2.36
C TYR A 124 -20.10 6.58 -2.73
N LEU A 125 -20.12 5.32 -3.17
CA LEU A 125 -21.37 4.62 -3.50
C LEU A 125 -22.27 4.44 -2.28
N LEU A 126 -21.71 4.04 -1.13
CA LEU A 126 -22.47 3.92 0.12
C LEU A 126 -23.11 5.26 0.54
N GLY A 127 -22.35 6.36 0.45
CA GLY A 127 -22.87 7.71 0.70
C GLY A 127 -23.98 8.11 -0.26
N TYR A 128 -23.80 7.83 -1.56
CA TYR A 128 -24.81 8.09 -2.59
C TYR A 128 -26.11 7.34 -2.33
N PHE A 129 -26.04 6.03 -2.03
CA PHE A 129 -27.22 5.22 -1.71
C PHE A 129 -27.90 5.66 -0.40
N ASN A 130 -27.13 6.06 0.61
CA ASN A 130 -27.69 6.55 1.87
C ASN A 130 -28.46 7.87 1.69
N ILE A 131 -27.89 8.83 0.94
CA ILE A 131 -28.57 10.09 0.58
C ILE A 131 -29.83 9.81 -0.26
N PHE A 132 -29.73 8.92 -1.24
CA PHE A 132 -30.87 8.56 -2.11
C PHE A 132 -32.02 7.91 -1.33
N ASN A 133 -31.73 7.03 -0.36
CA ASN A 133 -32.76 6.45 0.52
C ASN A 133 -33.36 7.48 1.49
N SER A 134 -32.62 8.52 1.87
CA SER A 134 -33.10 9.57 2.79
C SER A 134 -34.07 10.56 2.12
N ILE A 135 -34.04 10.69 0.79
CA ILE A 135 -34.89 11.62 0.01
C ILE A 135 -36.23 10.97 -0.41
N LYS A 136 -36.37 9.65 -0.25
CA LYS A 136 -37.57 8.87 -0.60
C LYS A 136 -38.49 8.68 0.59
#